data_AF-A0A933IG05-F1
#
_entry.id   AF-A0A933IG05-F1
#
_cell.length_a   1.000
_cell.length_b   1.000
_cell.length_c   1.000
_cell.angle_alpha   90.00
_cell.angle_beta   90.00
_cell.angle_gamma   90.00
#
_symmetry.space_group_name_H-M   'P 1'
#
loop_
_entity.id
_entity.type
_entity.pdbx_description
1 polymer ?
#
loop_
_entity_poly.entity_id
_entity_poly.type
_entity_poly.pdbx_seq_one_letter_code
_entity_poly.pdbx_strand_id
1 'polypeptide(L)' 'GLGLSIARKILESMDGRIGVESRPGTGTTFRIWLHRAPVTVAAESRTR' A
#
# COMPACT_ATOMS: atom_id res chain seq x y z
N GLY A 1 19.84 -3.07 -5.08
CA GLY A 1 19.24 -3.57 -3.83
C GLY A 1 18.59 -2.50 -2.94
N LEU A 2 18.29 -1.30 -3.44
CA LEU A 2 17.72 -0.22 -2.61
C LEU A 2 16.19 -0.19 -2.62
N GLY A 3 15.53 -0.84 -3.60
CA GLY A 3 14.09 -0.72 -3.79
C GLY A 3 13.27 -1.13 -2.56
N LEU A 4 13.60 -2.26 -1.93
CA LEU A 4 12.86 -2.74 -0.77
C LEU A 4 13.05 -1.87 0.47
N SER A 5 14.25 -1.31 0.68
CA SER A 5 14.51 -0.41 1.81
C SER A 5 13.81 0.93 1.63
N ILE A 6 13.73 1.45 0.40
CA ILE A 6 12.94 2.65 0.08
C ILE A 6 11.45 2.38 0.29
N ALA A 7 10.93 1.28 -0.26
CA ALA A 7 9.52 0.91 -0.10
C ALA A 7 9.13 0.75 1.38
N ARG A 8 10.01 0.12 2.19
CA ARG A 8 9.80 -0.01 3.63
C ARG A 8 9.69 1.36 4.32
N LYS A 9 10.61 2.28 4.04
CA LYS A 9 10.59 3.65 4.61
C LYS A 9 9.33 4.43 4.23
N ILE A 10 8.89 4.33 2.98
CA ILE A 10 7.66 4.98 2.52
C ILE A 10 6.46 4.43 3.30
N LEU A 11 6.36 3.11 3.44
CA LEU A 11 5.25 2.49 4.17
C LEU A 11 5.28 2.80 5.66
N GLU A 12 6.46 2.79 6.29
CA GLU A 12 6.63 3.24 7.68
C GLU A 12 6.13 4.67 7.87
N SER A 13 6.39 5.59 6.92
CA SER A 13 5.88 6.97 6.99
C SER A 13 4.36 7.12 6.82
N MET A 14 3.69 6.08 6.29
CA MET A 14 2.23 6.02 6.10
C MET A 14 1.54 5.18 7.19
N ASP A 15 2.24 4.87 8.28
CA ASP A 15 1.81 3.91 9.31
C ASP A 15 1.40 2.54 8.72
N GLY A 16 2.05 2.18 7.62
CA GLY A 16 1.88 0.94 6.88
C GLY A 16 2.93 -0.10 7.23
N ARG A 17 2.80 -1.28 6.59
CA ARG A 17 3.78 -2.36 6.72
C ARG A 17 3.92 -3.15 5.42
N ILE A 18 5.05 -3.83 5.27
CA ILE A 18 5.35 -4.73 4.15
C ILE A 18 5.77 -6.10 4.67
N GLY A 19 5.35 -7.15 3.98
CA GLY A 19 5.69 -8.54 4.25
C GLY A 19 6.13 -9.22 2.96
N VAL A 20 7.00 -10.22 3.08
CA VAL A 20 7.51 -10.97 1.94
C VAL A 20 7.38 -12.47 2.19
N GLU A 21 6.87 -13.17 1.20
CA GLU A 21 6.84 -14.62 1.14
C GLU A 21 7.54 -15.05 -0.14
N SER A 22 8.64 -15.79 -0.02
CA SER A 22 9.41 -16.28 -1.16
C SER A 22 9.62 -17.77 -1.02
N ARG A 23 9.43 -18.49 -2.14
CA ARG A 23 9.75 -19.91 -2.25
C ARG A 23 10.59 -20.11 -3.51
N PRO A 24 11.80 -20.68 -3.40
CA PRO A 24 12.64 -20.99 -4.57
C PRO A 24 11.87 -21.78 -5.62
N GLY A 25 12.00 -21.41 -6.89
CA GLY A 25 11.28 -22.04 -8.01
C GLY A 25 9.78 -21.75 -8.10
N THR A 26 9.17 -21.08 -7.11
CA THR A 26 7.73 -20.70 -7.14
C THR A 26 7.54 -19.19 -7.34
N GLY A 27 8.48 -18.38 -6.82
CA GLY A 27 8.44 -16.93 -6.94
C GLY A 27 8.38 -16.23 -5.58
N THR A 28 8.12 -14.92 -5.62
CA THR A 28 8.08 -14.06 -4.43
C THR A 28 6.82 -13.20 -4.46
N THR A 29 6.12 -13.15 -3.33
CA THR A 29 4.96 -12.28 -3.10
C THR A 29 5.31 -11.24 -2.05
N PHE A 30 5.08 -9.97 -2.40
CA PHE A 30 5.16 -8.85 -1.46
C PHE A 30 3.74 -8.42 -1.11
N ARG A 31 3.42 -8.39 0.19
CA ARG A 31 2.13 -7.89 0.69
C ARG A 31 2.34 -6.56 1.40
N ILE A 32 1.47 -5.61 1.09
CA ILE A 32 1.51 -4.26 1.63
C ILE A 32 0.19 -4.03 2.36
N TRP A 33 0.28 -3.45 3.56
CA TRP A 33 -0.88 -3.02 4.34
C TRP A 33 -0.78 -1.53 4.60
N LEU A 34 -1.86 -0.82 4.34
CA LEU A 34 -2.00 0.62 4.49
C LEU A 34 -3.39 0.94 5.04
N HIS A 35 -3.48 2.04 5.78
CA HIS A 35 -4.76 2.58 6.21
C HIS A 35 -5.58 3.00 4.98
N ARG A 36 -6.83 2.56 4.92
CA ARG A 36 -7.74 2.96 3.85
C ARG A 36 -8.08 4.43 4.01
N ALA A 37 -7.81 5.22 2.97
CA ALA A 37 -8.25 6.61 2.92
C ALA A 37 -9.79 6.68 2.99
N PRO A 38 -10.37 7.70 3.63
CA PRO A 38 -11.81 7.91 3.61
C PRO A 38 -12.28 8.09 2.16
N VAL A 39 -13.42 7.50 1.83
CA VAL A 39 -14.04 7.71 0.53
C VAL A 39 -14.71 9.07 0.56
N THR A 40 -14.22 10.01 -0.25
CA THR A 40 -14.94 11.26 -0.51
C THR A 40 -16.06 10.95 -1.50
N VAL A 41 -17.30 11.00 -1.03
CA VAL A 41 -18.46 10.98 -1.92
C VAL A 41 -18.61 12.37 -2.49
N ALA A 42 -18.41 12.53 -3.80
CA ALA A 42 -18.66 13.80 -4.46
C ALA A 42 -20.15 14.16 -4.29
N ALA A 43 -20.45 15.33 -3.74
CA ALA A 43 -21.81 15.80 -3.59
C ALA A 43 -22.42 15.98 -4.98
N GLU A 44 -23.49 15.23 -5.29
CA GLU A 44 -24.30 15.47 -6.47
C GLU A 44 -24.81 16.91 -6.43
N SER A 45 -24.40 17.70 -7.42
CA SER A 45 -24.89 19.05 -7.66
C SER A 45 -26.40 19.03 -7.90
N ARG A 46 -27.19 19.09 -6.83
CA ARG A 46 -28.62 19.38 -6.90
C ARG A 46 -28.82 20.89 -6.86
N THR A 47 -28.87 21.52 -8.03
CA THR A 47 -29.49 22.84 -8.27
C THR A 47 -29.81 22.86 -9.76
N ARG A 48 -31.04 22.51 -10.14
CA ARG A 48 -32.23 23.37 -10.31
C ARG A 48 -32.06 24.36 -11.46
#